data_AF-A0A2H0Q335-F1
#
_entry.id   AF-A0A2H0Q335-F1
#
_cell.length_a   1.000
_cell.length_b   1.000
_cell.length_c   1.000
_cell.angle_alpha   90.00
_cell.angle_beta   90.00
_cell.angle_gamma   90.00
#
_symmetry.space_group_name_H-M   'P 1'
#
loop_
_entity.id
_entity.type
_entity.pdbx_description
1 polymer ?
#
loop_
_entity_poly.entity_id
_entity_poly.type
_entity_poly.pdbx_seq_one_letter_code
_entity_poly.pdbx_strand_id
1 'polypeptide(L)'
;MNKILFIIFISFSLPALSMSQTVSLKDVQSITTPKDLNGVKASYDILASAIGELEKKHSDELAIAILKGYASVGKKDPSFIGIEDFAPYYKKHSKKVKELAKKNLDQKESKEMMMALESMSENVGLGNDPSVKK
;
A
#
# COMPACT_ATOMS: atom_id res chain seq x y z
N MET A 1 37.56 -56.35 -2.63
CA MET A 1 38.04 -55.13 -3.31
C MET A 1 36.83 -54.37 -3.83
N ASN A 2 36.72 -53.09 -3.44
CA ASN A 2 35.99 -51.98 -4.06
C ASN A 2 34.47 -52.10 -4.33
N LYS A 3 33.65 -51.05 -4.30
CA LYS A 3 33.62 -49.70 -3.70
C LYS A 3 32.23 -49.17 -4.16
N ILE A 4 31.43 -48.66 -3.22
CA ILE A 4 30.64 -47.42 -3.33
C ILE A 4 29.65 -47.28 -4.51
N LEU A 5 28.35 -47.08 -4.21
CA LEU A 5 27.68 -45.78 -4.42
C LEU A 5 26.30 -45.76 -3.75
N PHE A 6 26.19 -44.95 -2.69
CA PHE A 6 24.94 -44.48 -2.10
C PHE A 6 24.45 -43.32 -2.99
N ILE A 7 23.23 -43.36 -3.50
CA ILE A 7 22.60 -42.17 -4.09
C ILE A 7 21.23 -41.99 -3.42
N ILE A 8 21.19 -41.05 -2.49
CA ILE A 8 19.97 -40.45 -1.94
C ILE A 8 19.66 -39.22 -2.81
N PHE A 9 18.61 -39.28 -3.64
CA PHE A 9 18.03 -38.08 -4.25
C PHE A 9 16.82 -37.63 -3.42
N ILE A 10 17.11 -36.86 -2.37
CA ILE A 10 16.12 -36.04 -1.65
C ILE A 10 15.70 -34.93 -2.61
N SER A 11 14.51 -35.06 -3.19
CA SER A 11 13.86 -34.00 -3.95
C SER A 11 12.78 -33.37 -3.05
N PHE A 12 13.19 -32.78 -1.94
CA PHE A 12 12.34 -31.85 -1.20
C PHE A 12 12.35 -30.52 -1.94
N SER A 13 11.42 -30.35 -2.88
CA SER A 13 11.08 -29.03 -3.40
C SER A 13 10.43 -28.24 -2.28
N LEU A 14 11.25 -27.48 -1.52
CA LEU A 14 10.72 -26.38 -0.73
C LEU A 14 10.08 -25.38 -1.71
N PRO A 15 8.81 -25.00 -1.54
CA PRO A 15 8.32 -23.78 -2.14
C PRO A 15 9.19 -22.66 -1.56
N ALA A 16 9.89 -21.94 -2.44
CA ALA A 16 10.59 -20.72 -2.09
C ALA A 16 9.58 -19.83 -1.38
N LEU A 17 9.78 -19.64 -0.08
CA LEU A 17 9.10 -18.62 0.70
C LEU A 17 9.36 -17.30 -0.02
N SER A 18 8.37 -16.83 -0.79
CA SER A 18 8.29 -15.43 -1.17
C SER A 18 8.31 -14.67 0.16
N MET A 19 9.47 -14.12 0.52
CA MET A 19 9.58 -13.20 1.63
C MET A 19 8.70 -12.02 1.26
N SER A 20 7.46 -12.01 1.75
CA SER A 20 6.67 -10.80 1.82
C SER A 20 7.48 -9.88 2.73
N GLN A 21 8.25 -8.97 2.15
CA GLN A 21 8.97 -7.96 2.92
C GLN A 21 7.90 -7.19 3.70
N THR A 22 7.92 -7.36 5.02
CA THR A 22 7.14 -6.53 5.94
C THR A 22 7.66 -5.11 5.77
N VAL A 23 6.85 -4.22 5.20
CA VAL A 23 7.19 -2.81 5.07
C VAL A 23 7.02 -2.17 6.43
N SER A 24 8.12 -1.68 6.98
CA SER A 24 8.10 -1.08 8.31
C SER A 24 7.51 0.33 8.24
N LEU A 25 6.90 0.78 9.35
CA LEU A 25 6.45 2.17 9.50
C LEU A 25 7.54 3.19 9.13
N LYS A 26 8.82 2.84 9.39
CA LYS A 26 9.97 3.70 9.08
C LYS A 26 10.15 3.90 7.58
N ASP A 27 9.89 2.88 6.77
CA ASP A 27 10.02 2.96 5.31
C ASP A 27 9.01 3.96 4.75
N VAL A 28 7.76 3.91 5.25
CA VAL A 28 6.71 4.87 4.88
C VAL A 28 7.05 6.28 5.36
N GLN A 29 7.55 6.43 6.58
CA GLN A 29 7.93 7.73 7.15
C GLN A 29 9.14 8.35 6.43
N SER A 30 9.95 7.55 5.73
CA SER A 30 11.08 8.03 4.95
C SER A 30 10.68 8.64 3.60
N ILE A 31 9.42 8.44 3.18
CA ILE A 31 8.90 9.01 1.93
C ILE A 31 8.90 10.54 2.05
N THR A 32 9.66 11.15 1.16
CA THR A 32 9.70 12.60 0.93
C THR A 32 9.31 12.87 -0.51
N THR A 33 9.16 14.14 -0.90
CA THR A 33 8.84 14.50 -2.28
C THR A 33 9.87 13.89 -3.26
N PRO A 34 9.47 12.96 -4.14
CA PRO A 34 10.40 12.29 -5.03
C PRO A 34 11.01 13.25 -6.06
N LYS A 35 12.29 13.07 -6.38
CA LYS A 35 13.01 13.92 -7.34
C LYS A 35 12.69 13.56 -8.80
N ASP A 36 12.51 12.27 -9.08
CA ASP A 36 12.30 11.69 -10.40
C ASP A 36 11.20 10.62 -10.41
N LEU A 37 10.88 10.10 -11.60
CA LEU A 37 9.82 9.10 -11.80
C LEU A 37 10.13 7.75 -11.14
N ASN A 38 11.40 7.37 -11.03
CA ASN A 38 11.77 6.14 -10.35
C ASN A 38 11.51 6.25 -8.85
N GLY A 39 11.79 7.42 -8.26
CA GLY A 39 11.46 7.73 -6.87
C GLY A 39 9.94 7.78 -6.62
N VAL A 40 9.15 8.27 -7.58
CA VAL A 40 7.67 8.21 -7.51
C VAL A 40 7.21 6.76 -7.45
N LYS A 41 7.67 5.92 -8.39
CA LYS A 41 7.30 4.51 -8.44
C LYS A 41 7.67 3.76 -7.16
N ALA A 42 8.92 3.92 -6.69
CA ALA A 42 9.39 3.28 -5.47
C ALA A 42 8.57 3.70 -4.25
N SER A 43 8.14 4.96 -4.19
CA SER A 43 7.31 5.46 -3.09
C SER A 43 5.91 4.85 -3.11
N TYR A 44 5.31 4.65 -4.30
CA TYR A 44 4.03 3.96 -4.41
C TYR A 44 4.12 2.48 -4.05
N ASP A 45 5.19 1.78 -4.43
CA ASP A 45 5.41 0.38 -4.03
C ASP A 45 5.49 0.22 -2.49
N ILE A 46 6.14 1.17 -1.81
CA ILE A 46 6.18 1.24 -0.34
C ILE A 46 4.78 1.51 0.23
N LEU A 47 4.03 2.45 -0.34
CA LEU A 47 2.68 2.81 0.14
C LEU A 47 1.69 1.65 -0.04
N ALA A 48 1.68 0.98 -1.18
CA ALA A 48 0.82 -0.18 -1.44
C ALA A 48 1.07 -1.30 -0.41
N SER A 49 2.34 -1.59 -0.15
CA SER A 49 2.74 -2.59 0.85
C SER A 49 2.30 -2.19 2.26
N ALA A 50 2.46 -0.92 2.62
CA ALA A 50 2.04 -0.38 3.91
C ALA A 50 0.51 -0.42 4.13
N ILE A 51 -0.27 -0.20 3.08
CA ILE A 51 -1.73 -0.35 3.13
C ILE A 51 -2.11 -1.80 3.45
N GLY A 52 -1.44 -2.77 2.80
CA GLY A 52 -1.65 -4.19 3.08
C GLY A 52 -1.33 -4.58 4.53
N GLU A 53 -0.40 -3.88 5.19
CA GLU A 53 -0.15 -4.04 6.63
C GLU A 53 -1.19 -3.33 7.50
N LEU A 54 -1.61 -2.14 7.10
CA LEU A 54 -2.62 -1.35 7.78
C LEU A 54 -3.95 -2.12 7.88
N GLU A 55 -4.34 -2.84 6.83
CA GLU A 55 -5.53 -3.69 6.83
C GLU A 55 -5.43 -4.87 7.83
N LYS A 56 -4.23 -5.36 8.12
CA LYS A 56 -4.01 -6.50 9.02
C LYS A 56 -3.91 -6.08 10.48
N LYS A 57 -3.24 -4.97 10.77
CA LYS A 57 -2.85 -4.58 12.13
C LYS A 57 -3.52 -3.31 12.65
N HIS A 58 -4.29 -2.59 11.82
CA HIS A 58 -5.00 -1.35 12.16
C HIS A 58 -4.19 -0.41 13.07
N SER A 59 -3.35 0.43 12.49
CA SER A 59 -2.52 1.41 13.21
C SER A 59 -2.77 2.83 12.73
N ASP A 60 -3.07 3.73 13.66
CA ASP A 60 -3.28 5.16 13.37
C ASP A 60 -1.98 5.80 12.88
N GLU A 61 -0.85 5.44 13.47
CA GLU A 61 0.46 5.92 13.05
C GLU A 61 0.78 5.53 11.61
N LEU A 62 0.45 4.30 11.23
CA LEU A 62 0.66 3.82 9.87
C LEU A 62 -0.30 4.50 8.88
N ALA A 63 -1.57 4.67 9.25
CA ALA A 63 -2.52 5.43 8.44
C ALA A 63 -2.05 6.88 8.23
N ILE A 64 -1.58 7.56 9.29
CA ILE A 64 -1.01 8.92 9.18
C ILE A 64 0.22 8.94 8.27
N ALA A 65 1.12 7.97 8.41
CA ALA A 65 2.31 7.87 7.57
C ALA A 65 1.95 7.68 6.09
N ILE A 66 0.98 6.82 5.78
CA ILE A 66 0.47 6.60 4.42
C ILE A 66 -0.13 7.88 3.85
N LEU A 67 -0.96 8.59 4.61
CA LEU A 67 -1.55 9.88 4.20
C LEU A 67 -0.45 10.91 3.87
N LYS A 68 0.58 11.03 4.72
CA LYS A 68 1.73 11.92 4.48
C LYS A 68 2.58 11.50 3.29
N GLY A 69 2.74 10.20 3.08
CA GLY A 69 3.44 9.66 1.92
C GLY A 69 2.74 10.02 0.62
N TYR A 70 1.42 9.77 0.51
CA TYR A 70 0.64 10.18 -0.66
C TYR A 70 0.67 11.70 -0.88
N ALA A 71 0.57 12.51 0.17
CA ALA A 71 0.68 13.96 0.04
C ALA A 71 2.06 14.39 -0.48
N SER A 72 3.14 13.74 -0.04
CA SER A 72 4.51 14.03 -0.48
C SER A 72 4.74 13.62 -1.93
N VAL A 73 4.29 12.43 -2.33
CA VAL A 73 4.39 11.95 -3.71
C VAL A 73 3.50 12.78 -4.63
N GLY A 74 2.30 13.16 -4.19
CA GLY A 74 1.33 13.99 -4.91
C GLY A 74 1.85 15.36 -5.36
N LYS A 75 2.86 15.90 -4.66
CA LYS A 75 3.55 17.14 -5.07
C LYS A 75 4.32 16.97 -6.38
N LYS A 76 4.78 15.75 -6.67
CA LYS A 76 5.49 15.39 -7.90
C LYS A 76 4.56 14.76 -8.93
N ASP A 77 3.64 13.93 -8.48
CA ASP A 77 2.65 13.23 -9.30
C ASP A 77 1.21 13.51 -8.80
N PRO A 78 0.56 14.57 -9.32
CA PRO A 78 -0.77 14.97 -8.89
C PRO A 78 -1.88 14.03 -9.36
N SER A 79 -1.55 12.99 -10.13
CA SER A 79 -2.51 11.96 -10.54
C SER A 79 -2.86 10.98 -9.41
N PHE A 80 -2.03 10.94 -8.35
CA PHE A 80 -2.21 10.04 -7.21
C PHE A 80 -2.36 8.57 -7.62
N ILE A 81 -1.55 8.10 -8.57
CA ILE A 81 -1.52 6.67 -8.95
C ILE A 81 -1.33 5.80 -7.70
N GLY A 82 -2.04 4.68 -7.61
CA GLY A 82 -1.96 3.75 -6.48
C GLY A 82 -2.83 4.14 -5.28
N ILE A 83 -3.40 5.35 -5.22
CA ILE A 83 -4.31 5.73 -4.13
C ILE A 83 -5.58 4.87 -4.10
N GLU A 84 -5.93 4.25 -5.23
CA GLU A 84 -6.98 3.24 -5.36
C GLU A 84 -6.77 2.04 -4.42
N ASP A 85 -5.52 1.66 -4.11
CA ASP A 85 -5.23 0.59 -3.15
C ASP A 85 -5.64 0.97 -1.73
N PHE A 86 -5.65 2.27 -1.43
CA PHE A 86 -6.05 2.79 -0.12
C PHE A 86 -7.57 3.01 -0.01
N ALA A 87 -8.26 3.07 -1.15
CA ALA A 87 -9.69 3.37 -1.21
C ALA A 87 -10.57 2.36 -0.44
N PRO A 88 -10.31 1.03 -0.44
CA PRO A 88 -11.07 0.07 0.37
C PRO A 88 -10.96 0.30 1.87
N TYR A 89 -9.74 0.58 2.36
CA TYR A 89 -9.54 0.93 3.77
C TYR A 89 -10.25 2.24 4.11
N TYR A 90 -10.10 3.26 3.26
CA TYR A 90 -10.80 4.53 3.42
C TYR A 90 -12.32 4.34 3.46
N LYS A 91 -12.91 3.52 2.58
CA LYS A 91 -14.36 3.26 2.58
C LYS A 91 -14.84 2.69 3.91
N LYS A 92 -14.11 1.71 4.47
CA LYS A 92 -14.42 1.08 5.76
C LYS A 92 -14.22 2.04 6.95
N HIS A 93 -13.26 2.96 6.86
CA HIS A 93 -12.81 3.80 7.97
C HIS A 93 -12.90 5.30 7.69
N SER A 94 -13.84 5.73 6.84
CA SER A 94 -13.87 7.06 6.22
C SER A 94 -13.85 8.20 7.23
N LYS A 95 -14.66 8.11 8.28
CA LYS A 95 -14.69 9.10 9.38
C LYS A 95 -13.30 9.26 10.02
N LYS A 96 -12.66 8.14 10.35
CA LYS A 96 -11.34 8.12 11.00
C LYS A 96 -10.26 8.68 10.08
N VAL A 97 -10.23 8.25 8.82
CA VAL A 97 -9.24 8.74 7.85
C VAL A 97 -9.42 10.24 7.58
N LYS A 98 -10.65 10.74 7.47
CA LYS A 98 -10.94 12.18 7.36
C LYS A 98 -10.42 12.97 8.56
N GLU A 99 -10.63 12.47 9.78
CA GLU A 99 -10.14 13.10 11.00
C GLU A 99 -8.60 13.10 11.05
N LEU A 100 -7.96 11.99 10.70
CA LEU A 100 -6.51 11.87 10.66
C LEU A 100 -5.89 12.81 9.63
N ALA A 101 -6.46 12.89 8.42
CA ALA A 101 -5.98 13.78 7.37
C ALA A 101 -6.06 15.26 7.79
N LYS A 102 -7.21 15.69 8.33
CA LYS A 102 -7.41 17.08 8.79
C LYS A 102 -6.46 17.49 9.92
N LYS A 103 -6.07 16.55 10.78
CA LYS A 103 -5.20 16.82 11.93
C LYS A 103 -3.71 16.82 11.57
N ASN A 104 -3.32 16.08 10.53
CA ASN A 104 -1.91 15.75 10.28
C ASN A 104 -1.36 16.24 8.94
N LEU A 105 -2.20 16.80 8.08
CA LEU A 105 -1.80 17.36 6.78
C LEU A 105 -2.23 18.82 6.67
N ASP A 106 -1.58 19.55 5.75
CA ASP A 106 -2.01 20.90 5.41
C ASP A 106 -3.40 20.88 4.77
N GLN A 107 -4.15 21.98 4.92
CA GLN A 107 -5.54 22.06 4.46
C GLN A 107 -5.68 21.72 2.96
N LYS A 108 -4.73 22.16 2.14
CA LYS A 108 -4.70 21.87 0.69
C LYS A 108 -4.47 20.39 0.43
N GLU A 109 -3.44 19.81 1.03
CA GLU A 109 -3.08 18.39 0.87
C GLU A 109 -4.22 17.48 1.35
N SER A 110 -4.80 17.78 2.53
CA SER A 110 -5.95 17.06 3.05
C SER A 110 -7.13 17.13 2.10
N LYS A 111 -7.40 18.28 1.46
CA LYS A 111 -8.52 18.42 0.53
C LYS A 111 -8.30 17.60 -0.75
N GLU A 112 -7.13 17.73 -1.37
CA GLU A 112 -6.77 17.01 -2.61
C GLU A 112 -6.82 15.50 -2.40
N MET A 113 -6.22 15.02 -1.32
CA MET A 113 -6.19 13.58 -1.02
C MET A 113 -7.56 13.03 -0.65
N MET A 114 -8.41 13.79 0.07
CA MET A 114 -9.78 13.34 0.35
C MET A 114 -10.63 13.30 -0.92
N MET A 115 -10.47 14.26 -1.84
CA MET A 115 -11.15 14.23 -3.14
C MET A 115 -10.75 12.99 -3.94
N ALA A 116 -9.45 12.69 -4.00
CA ALA A 116 -8.95 11.49 -4.69
C ALA A 116 -9.49 10.21 -4.05
N LEU A 117 -9.43 10.08 -2.71
CA LEU A 117 -9.94 8.91 -2.00
C LEU A 117 -11.46 8.74 -2.11
N GLU A 118 -12.23 9.82 -2.05
CA GLU A 118 -13.68 9.78 -2.25
C GLU A 118 -14.01 9.23 -3.63
N SER A 119 -13.44 9.84 -4.68
CA SER A 119 -13.60 9.40 -6.07
C SER A 119 -13.26 7.93 -6.28
N MET A 120 -12.11 7.47 -5.76
CA MET A 120 -11.71 6.06 -5.90
C MET A 120 -12.60 5.11 -5.09
N SER A 121 -13.05 5.53 -3.90
CA SER A 121 -13.87 4.69 -3.00
C SER A 121 -15.31 4.47 -3.44
N GLU A 122 -15.85 5.39 -4.25
CA GLU A 122 -17.16 5.22 -4.88
C GLU A 122 -17.19 3.98 -5.77
N ASN A 123 -16.06 3.67 -6.42
CA ASN A 123 -15.90 2.50 -7.28
C ASN A 123 -15.56 1.20 -6.53
N VAL A 124 -15.14 1.29 -5.26
CA VAL A 124 -14.84 0.12 -4.42
C VAL A 124 -16.14 -0.57 -4.01
N GLY A 125 -16.64 -1.46 -4.87
CA GLY A 125 -17.90 -2.18 -4.67
C GLY A 125 -18.61 -2.55 -5.97
N LEU A 126 -18.26 -1.91 -7.09
CA LEU A 126 -18.80 -2.25 -8.42
C LEU A 126 -18.10 -3.48 -9.05
N GLY A 127 -17.00 -3.96 -8.44
CA GLY A 127 -16.19 -5.08 -8.95
C GLY A 127 -16.42 -6.44 -8.27
N ASN A 128 -17.38 -6.57 -7.35
CA ASN A 128 -17.63 -7.82 -6.62
C ASN A 128 -19.12 -8.18 -6.53
N ASP A 129 -19.94 -7.74 -7.49
CA ASP A 129 -21.24 -8.37 -7.70
C ASP A 129 -21.07 -9.56 -8.67
N PRO A 130 -21.10 -10.82 -8.19
CA PRO A 130 -21.05 -11.99 -9.06
C PRO A 130 -22.23 -12.06 -10.05
N SER A 131 -23.24 -11.19 -9.92
CA SER A 131 -24.40 -11.10 -10.81
C SER A 131 -24.12 -10.36 -12.13
N VAL A 132 -22.98 -9.65 -12.24
CA VAL A 132 -22.63 -8.88 -13.46
C VAL A 132 -21.82 -9.72 -14.46
N LYS A 133 -21.38 -10.93 -14.08
CA LYS A 133 -20.99 -11.97 -15.04
C LYS A 133 -22.21 -12.85 -15.35
N LYS A 134 -23.06 -12.37 -16.24
CA LYS A 134 -24.01 -13.21 -16.98
C LYS A 134 -23.90 -12.91 -18.46
#